data_AF-A0A538UDP9-F1
#
_entry.id   AF-A0A538UDP9-F1
#
_cell.length_a   1.000
_cell.length_b   1.000
_cell.length_c   1.000
_cell.angle_alpha   90.00
_cell.angle_beta   90.00
_cell.angle_gamma   90.00
#
_symmetry.space_group_name_H-M   'P 1'
#
loop_
_entity.id
_entity.type
_entity.pdbx_description
1 polymer ?
#
loop_
_entity_poly.entity_id
_entity_poly.type
_entity_poly.pdbx_seq_one_letter_code
_entity_poly.pdbx_strand_id
1 'polypeptide(L)'
;MPPGDPRGVLAEALVSWLSLYGVIAALRVYWIQTTRTRLELCVMFLLECLGVLLFVRGFYWISGLPVFGITTYLVAAVIPLAILLFVEALLRRHFPLGVKLFVLAGSLLFVVLALAGRLHASPFWLPAFTFYVFAMQLVLTGAIVFRDRADLTPVEDRAAGTIAVAVALIVPFVITDLARDLGLHVVRVGSVGILMFVHATVVASEPRGNARTVLAGDLAVIGLAALWGTVQAYVIGDLRLATVERGAALFACVLLLVMIHSRVRAHRQIARGPGLVRSIAAADTRSTESFLQVLELLPIVAGYRLLRAADLEAYNFWQFPRVFRDRDAWVVTRDQLRRELRKPPAASAYHVEQLEYLLEREGMSHAALIQSEPPVLLLVHIPSPGLEQAATAQLGLIRTVAEVIERGRVHA
;
A
#
# COMPACT_ATOMS: atom_id res chain seq x y z
N MET A 1 -18.26 30.88 -7.08
CA MET A 1 -17.70 32.05 -7.80
C MET A 1 -16.20 31.84 -7.97
N PRO A 2 -15.65 31.79 -9.19
CA PRO A 2 -14.24 32.07 -9.39
C PRO A 2 -14.06 33.55 -9.74
N PRO A 3 -13.59 34.39 -8.81
CA PRO A 3 -12.80 35.56 -9.15
C PRO A 3 -11.47 35.37 -8.42
N GLY A 4 -10.71 34.36 -8.85
CA GLY A 4 -9.38 34.08 -8.34
C GLY A 4 -8.38 34.36 -9.46
N ASP A 5 -7.25 34.95 -9.10
CA ASP A 5 -6.05 35.04 -9.94
C ASP A 5 -5.93 33.83 -10.88
N PRO A 6 -6.00 34.02 -12.22
CA PRO A 6 -6.06 32.92 -13.18
C PRO A 6 -4.86 31.96 -13.06
N ARG A 7 -3.73 32.45 -12.54
CA ARG A 7 -2.54 31.65 -12.26
C ARG A 7 -2.76 30.67 -11.10
N GLY A 8 -3.50 31.09 -10.06
CA GLY A 8 -3.85 30.24 -8.93
C GLY A 8 -4.79 29.10 -9.32
N VAL A 9 -5.80 29.41 -10.14
CA VAL A 9 -6.77 28.42 -10.65
C VAL A 9 -6.07 27.34 -11.48
N LEU A 10 -5.17 27.73 -12.38
CA LEU A 10 -4.40 26.79 -13.18
C LEU A 10 -3.48 25.91 -12.31
N ALA A 11 -2.82 26.49 -11.32
CA ALA A 11 -1.94 25.73 -10.41
C ALA A 11 -2.71 24.65 -9.64
N GLU A 12 -3.89 24.99 -9.09
CA GLU A 12 -4.73 24.03 -8.35
C GLU A 12 -5.27 22.90 -9.25
N ALA A 13 -5.60 23.21 -10.50
CA ALA A 13 -6.00 22.22 -11.51
C ALA A 13 -4.85 21.28 -11.87
N LEU A 14 -3.66 21.82 -12.16
CA LEU A 14 -2.46 21.04 -12.48
C LEU A 14 -2.07 20.11 -11.32
N VAL A 15 -2.07 20.62 -10.09
CA VAL A 15 -1.80 19.84 -8.88
C VAL A 15 -2.82 18.70 -8.74
N SER A 16 -4.10 18.95 -9.00
CA SER A 16 -5.14 17.90 -8.95
C SER A 16 -4.91 16.80 -9.99
N TRP A 17 -4.53 17.17 -11.22
CA TRP A 17 -4.25 16.19 -12.28
C TRP A 17 -2.95 15.43 -12.10
N LEU A 18 -1.91 16.06 -11.57
CA LEU A 18 -0.68 15.36 -11.20
C LEU A 18 -0.95 14.33 -10.11
N SER A 19 -1.72 14.70 -9.07
CA SER A 19 -2.13 13.73 -8.04
C SER A 19 -3.00 12.62 -8.62
N LEU A 20 -3.90 12.92 -9.56
CA LEU A 20 -4.71 11.92 -10.25
C LEU A 20 -3.83 10.89 -10.99
N TYR A 21 -2.78 11.34 -11.68
CA TYR A 21 -1.85 10.44 -12.36
C TYR A 21 -1.19 9.46 -11.38
N GLY A 22 -0.83 9.92 -10.18
CA GLY A 22 -0.29 9.07 -9.11
C GLY A 22 -1.30 8.05 -8.59
N VAL A 23 -2.55 8.47 -8.38
CA VAL A 23 -3.65 7.57 -8.00
C VAL A 23 -3.88 6.50 -9.07
N ILE A 24 -3.92 6.87 -10.36
CA ILE A 24 -4.06 5.93 -11.47
C ILE A 24 -2.90 4.94 -11.52
N ALA A 25 -1.67 5.42 -11.30
CA ALA A 25 -0.48 4.56 -11.27
C ALA A 25 -0.60 3.49 -10.16
N ALA A 26 -1.09 3.86 -8.98
CA ALA A 26 -1.32 2.94 -7.88
C ALA A 26 -2.51 1.99 -8.14
N LEU A 27 -3.65 2.51 -8.62
CA LEU A 27 -4.80 1.70 -9.02
C LEU A 27 -4.41 0.61 -10.01
N ARG A 28 -3.56 0.94 -10.99
CA ARG A 28 -3.07 -0.02 -11.98
C ARG A 28 -2.28 -1.17 -11.35
N VAL A 29 -1.60 -0.95 -10.23
CA VAL A 29 -0.89 -2.03 -9.50
C VAL A 29 -1.90 -3.03 -8.94
N TYR A 30 -2.96 -2.55 -8.30
CA TYR A 30 -4.01 -3.40 -7.73
C TYR A 30 -4.91 -4.04 -8.79
N TRP A 31 -5.17 -3.35 -9.90
CA TRP A 31 -6.05 -3.86 -10.96
C TRP A 31 -5.51 -5.11 -11.65
N ILE A 32 -4.18 -5.20 -11.79
CA ILE A 32 -3.49 -6.31 -12.48
C ILE A 32 -3.52 -7.61 -11.63
N GLN A 33 -3.90 -7.54 -10.36
CA GLN A 33 -3.96 -8.72 -9.48
C GLN A 33 -5.20 -9.59 -9.78
N THR A 34 -4.97 -10.91 -9.88
CA THR A 34 -6.00 -11.92 -10.22
C THR A 34 -6.88 -12.35 -9.05
N THR A 35 -6.37 -12.21 -7.82
CA THR A 35 -7.06 -12.55 -6.57
C THR A 35 -6.91 -11.36 -5.62
N ARG A 36 -8.03 -10.88 -5.10
CA ARG A 36 -8.09 -9.64 -4.30
C ARG A 36 -8.57 -9.94 -2.89
N THR A 37 -7.78 -9.52 -1.91
CA THR A 37 -8.17 -9.52 -0.51
C THR A 37 -9.21 -8.43 -0.25
N ARG A 38 -9.95 -8.56 0.87
CA ARG A 38 -10.92 -7.54 1.29
C ARG A 38 -10.25 -6.16 1.46
N LEU A 39 -9.02 -6.12 1.97
CA LEU A 39 -8.25 -4.89 2.14
C LEU A 39 -7.95 -4.23 0.79
N GLU A 40 -7.48 -5.00 -0.20
CA GLU A 40 -7.17 -4.50 -1.54
C GLU A 40 -8.42 -3.94 -2.22
N LEU A 41 -9.58 -4.60 -2.10
CA LEU A 41 -10.85 -4.07 -2.61
C LEU A 41 -11.22 -2.73 -1.96
N CYS A 42 -11.05 -2.60 -0.64
CA CYS A 42 -11.31 -1.34 0.05
C CYS A 42 -10.31 -0.24 -0.34
N VAL A 43 -9.03 -0.57 -0.54
CA VAL A 43 -8.01 0.36 -1.05
C VAL A 43 -8.37 0.81 -2.46
N MET A 44 -8.74 -0.10 -3.35
CA MET A 44 -9.18 0.23 -4.71
C MET A 44 -10.38 1.16 -4.69
N PHE A 45 -11.41 0.84 -3.91
CA PHE A 45 -12.59 1.69 -3.78
C PHE A 45 -12.25 3.10 -3.26
N LEU A 46 -11.37 3.19 -2.27
CA LEU A 46 -10.90 4.49 -1.76
C LEU A 46 -10.11 5.26 -2.83
N LEU A 47 -9.17 4.60 -3.53
CA LEU A 47 -8.40 5.20 -4.61
C LEU A 47 -9.27 5.64 -5.79
N GLU A 48 -10.32 4.88 -6.13
CA GLU A 48 -11.31 5.24 -7.15
C GLU A 48 -12.07 6.50 -6.74
N CYS A 49 -12.56 6.59 -5.49
CA CYS A 49 -13.22 7.78 -4.98
C CYS A 49 -12.27 9.01 -5.03
N LEU A 50 -11.02 8.85 -4.61
CA LEU A 50 -10.00 9.91 -4.66
C LEU A 50 -9.66 10.30 -6.10
N GLY A 51 -9.57 9.33 -7.01
CA GLY A 51 -9.32 9.56 -8.44
C GLY A 51 -10.45 10.35 -9.09
N VAL A 52 -11.70 9.94 -8.87
CA VAL A 52 -12.88 10.67 -9.39
C VAL A 52 -12.93 12.08 -8.80
N LEU A 53 -12.67 12.24 -7.51
CA LEU A 53 -12.62 13.56 -6.87
C LEU A 53 -11.59 14.47 -7.56
N LEU A 54 -10.35 14.00 -7.71
CA LEU A 54 -9.25 14.77 -8.31
C LEU A 54 -9.53 15.11 -9.78
N PHE A 55 -10.12 14.17 -10.54
CA PHE A 55 -10.52 14.38 -11.92
C PHE A 55 -11.56 15.49 -12.04
N VAL A 56 -12.70 15.32 -11.36
CA VAL A 56 -13.83 16.26 -11.43
C VAL A 56 -13.41 17.64 -10.90
N ARG A 57 -12.65 17.67 -9.80
CA ARG A 57 -12.15 18.91 -9.21
C ARG A 57 -11.23 19.68 -10.16
N GLY A 58 -10.31 18.99 -10.84
CA GLY A 58 -9.44 19.62 -11.83
C GLY A 58 -10.22 20.30 -12.97
N PHE A 59 -11.28 19.64 -13.47
CA PHE A 59 -12.16 20.23 -14.49
C PHE A 59 -13.04 21.35 -13.96
N TYR A 60 -13.52 21.26 -12.72
CA TYR A 60 -14.30 22.32 -12.08
C TYR A 60 -13.53 23.64 -12.07
N TRP A 61 -12.23 23.61 -11.73
CA TRP A 61 -11.42 24.82 -11.65
C TRP A 61 -11.26 25.53 -13.00
N ILE A 62 -11.07 24.76 -14.07
CA ILE A 62 -10.85 25.35 -15.41
C ILE A 62 -12.16 25.81 -16.05
N SER A 63 -13.20 24.98 -15.95
CA SER A 63 -14.46 25.23 -16.65
C SER A 63 -15.42 26.12 -15.87
N GLY A 64 -15.32 26.14 -14.54
CA GLY A 64 -16.27 26.82 -13.65
C GLY A 64 -17.69 26.28 -13.70
N LEU A 65 -17.95 25.16 -14.40
CA LEU A 65 -19.30 24.65 -14.60
C LEU A 65 -19.89 24.11 -13.29
N PRO A 66 -21.13 24.51 -12.91
CA PRO A 66 -21.75 24.09 -11.65
C PRO A 66 -21.87 22.57 -11.49
N VAL A 67 -22.04 21.84 -12.60
CA VAL A 67 -22.14 20.38 -12.63
C VAL A 67 -20.89 19.74 -12.01
N PHE A 68 -19.69 20.20 -12.33
CA PHE A 68 -18.47 19.66 -11.73
C PHE A 68 -18.36 20.03 -10.24
N GLY A 69 -18.88 21.18 -9.83
CA GLY A 69 -18.96 21.55 -8.41
C GLY A 69 -19.85 20.57 -7.63
N ILE A 70 -21.06 20.31 -8.13
CA ILE A 70 -22.00 19.33 -7.55
C ILE A 70 -21.35 17.95 -7.46
N THR A 71 -20.75 17.48 -8.56
CA THR A 71 -20.10 16.16 -8.60
C THR A 71 -18.89 16.09 -7.66
N THR A 72 -18.14 17.18 -7.48
CA THR A 72 -17.00 17.22 -6.52
C THR A 72 -17.48 16.92 -5.10
N TYR A 73 -18.54 17.61 -4.65
CA TYR A 73 -19.09 17.39 -3.32
C TYR A 73 -19.81 16.04 -3.18
N LEU A 74 -20.46 15.56 -4.25
CA LEU A 74 -21.06 14.23 -4.29
C LEU A 74 -20.01 13.15 -3.98
N VAL A 75 -18.88 13.19 -4.68
CA VAL A 75 -17.79 12.23 -4.48
C VAL A 75 -17.14 12.43 -3.10
N ALA A 76 -16.93 13.69 -2.69
CA ALA A 76 -16.38 13.99 -1.37
C ALA A 76 -17.25 13.46 -0.23
N ALA A 77 -18.57 13.42 -0.38
CA ALA A 77 -19.48 12.85 0.63
C ALA A 77 -19.37 11.32 0.74
N VAL A 78 -18.91 10.62 -0.30
CA VAL A 78 -18.70 9.16 -0.29
C VAL A 78 -17.34 8.78 0.31
N ILE A 79 -16.34 9.67 0.28
CA ILE A 79 -14.98 9.40 0.78
C ILE A 79 -14.95 8.94 2.25
N PRO A 80 -15.67 9.57 3.21
CA PRO A 80 -15.67 9.09 4.60
C PRO A 80 -16.11 7.63 4.75
N LEU A 81 -17.06 7.17 3.93
CA LEU A 81 -17.49 5.78 3.89
C LEU A 81 -16.38 4.87 3.34
N ALA A 82 -15.70 5.29 2.26
CA ALA A 82 -14.57 4.56 1.71
C ALA A 82 -13.41 4.42 2.71
N ILE A 83 -13.10 5.49 3.45
CA ILE A 83 -12.07 5.47 4.51
C ILE A 83 -12.52 4.54 5.65
N LEU A 84 -13.77 4.60 6.10
CA LEU A 84 -14.27 3.69 7.15
C LEU A 84 -14.09 2.22 6.75
N LEU A 85 -14.49 1.85 5.53
CA LEU A 85 -14.34 0.49 5.01
C LEU A 85 -12.87 0.06 4.93
N PHE A 86 -12.01 0.98 4.48
CA PHE A 86 -10.57 0.76 4.45
C PHE A 86 -9.98 0.53 5.85
N VAL A 87 -10.36 1.35 6.84
CA VAL A 87 -9.84 1.19 8.21
C VAL A 87 -10.34 -0.09 8.87
N GLU A 88 -11.60 -0.49 8.64
CA GLU A 88 -12.10 -1.79 9.11
C GLU A 88 -11.33 -2.96 8.50
N ALA A 89 -11.08 -2.90 7.19
CA ALA A 89 -10.33 -3.94 6.51
C ALA A 89 -8.86 -3.99 6.97
N LEU A 90 -8.26 -2.83 7.25
CA LEU A 90 -6.89 -2.69 7.70
C LEU A 90 -6.69 -3.23 9.11
N LEU A 91 -7.58 -2.85 10.04
CA LEU A 91 -7.47 -3.24 11.45
C LEU A 91 -8.14 -4.59 11.77
N ARG A 92 -8.82 -5.22 10.79
CA ARG A 92 -9.64 -6.43 10.97
C ARG A 92 -10.67 -6.33 12.10
N ARG A 93 -10.98 -5.10 12.51
CA ARG A 93 -11.85 -4.79 13.63
C ARG A 93 -13.09 -4.08 13.11
N HIS A 94 -14.24 -4.48 13.63
CA HIS A 94 -15.47 -3.77 13.36
C HIS A 94 -15.59 -2.55 14.28
N PHE A 95 -15.85 -1.39 13.68
CA PHE A 95 -16.22 -0.21 14.45
C PHE A 95 -17.57 -0.41 15.14
N PRO A 96 -17.82 0.25 16.29
CA PRO A 96 -19.12 0.22 16.94
C PRO A 96 -20.21 0.71 15.97
N LEU A 97 -21.42 0.15 16.11
CA LEU A 97 -22.55 0.43 15.24
C LEU A 97 -22.84 1.94 15.14
N GLY A 98 -22.66 2.68 16.24
CA GLY A 98 -22.85 4.13 16.27
C GLY A 98 -21.95 4.89 15.28
N VAL A 99 -20.67 4.53 15.17
CA VAL A 99 -19.74 5.16 14.21
C VAL A 99 -20.14 4.82 12.78
N LYS A 100 -20.53 3.56 12.51
CA LYS A 100 -21.01 3.13 11.19
C LYS A 100 -22.25 3.89 10.76
N LEU A 101 -23.22 3.99 11.66
CA LEU A 101 -24.49 4.66 11.39
C LEU A 101 -24.26 6.16 11.20
N PHE A 102 -23.39 6.77 12.01
CA PHE A 102 -23.02 8.17 11.86
C PHE A 102 -22.37 8.46 10.50
N VAL A 103 -21.39 7.63 10.07
CA VAL A 103 -20.76 7.76 8.76
C VAL A 103 -21.76 7.55 7.63
N LEU A 104 -22.56 6.49 7.71
CA LEU A 104 -23.53 6.18 6.66
C LEU A 104 -24.61 7.27 6.55
N ALA A 105 -25.18 7.70 7.67
CA ALA A 105 -26.22 8.73 7.70
C ALA A 105 -25.67 10.09 7.26
N GLY A 106 -24.46 10.46 7.71
CA GLY A 106 -23.79 11.69 7.30
C GLY A 106 -23.49 11.69 5.80
N SER A 107 -22.85 10.64 5.29
CA SER A 107 -22.57 10.49 3.86
C SER A 107 -23.86 10.51 3.02
N LEU A 108 -24.92 9.81 3.43
CA LEU A 108 -26.20 9.82 2.72
C LEU A 108 -26.85 11.21 2.72
N LEU A 109 -26.89 11.88 3.87
CA LEU A 109 -27.42 13.24 3.99
C LEU A 109 -26.69 14.21 3.05
N PHE A 110 -25.36 14.20 3.08
CA PHE A 110 -24.57 15.12 2.25
C PHE A 110 -24.59 14.76 0.76
N VAL A 111 -24.73 13.47 0.40
CA VAL A 111 -25.00 13.05 -0.98
C VAL A 111 -26.32 13.64 -1.47
N VAL A 112 -27.41 13.52 -0.70
CA VAL A 112 -28.72 14.09 -1.07
C VAL A 112 -28.64 15.61 -1.18
N LEU A 113 -27.96 16.28 -0.25
CA LEU A 113 -27.77 17.73 -0.30
C LEU A 113 -26.89 18.19 -1.48
N ALA A 114 -25.88 17.40 -1.86
CA ALA A 114 -25.06 17.64 -3.04
C ALA A 114 -25.89 17.53 -4.32
N LEU A 115 -26.66 16.45 -4.48
CA LEU A 115 -27.55 16.24 -5.63
C LEU A 115 -28.63 17.32 -5.75
N ALA A 116 -29.16 17.80 -4.63
CA ALA A 116 -30.09 18.92 -4.59
C ALA A 116 -29.43 20.27 -4.92
N GLY A 117 -28.11 20.31 -5.15
CA GLY A 117 -27.36 21.55 -5.43
C GLY A 117 -27.25 22.48 -4.22
N ARG A 118 -27.68 22.06 -3.03
CA ARG A 118 -27.72 22.91 -1.83
C ARG A 118 -26.39 22.95 -1.09
N LEU A 119 -25.56 21.93 -1.24
CA LEU A 119 -24.32 21.79 -0.48
C LEU A 119 -23.27 22.83 -0.87
N HIS A 120 -23.06 23.05 -2.17
CA HIS A 120 -21.97 23.91 -2.67
C HIS A 120 -22.18 25.42 -2.47
N ALA A 121 -23.42 25.85 -2.26
CA ALA A 121 -23.79 27.27 -2.22
C ALA A 121 -24.40 27.72 -0.89
N SER A 122 -24.70 26.79 0.03
CA SER A 122 -25.33 27.13 1.30
C SER A 122 -24.31 27.54 2.35
N PRO A 123 -24.46 28.72 2.99
CA PRO A 123 -23.58 29.17 4.05
C PRO A 123 -23.68 28.33 5.33
N PHE A 124 -24.74 27.51 5.48
CA PHE A 124 -24.91 26.62 6.63
C PHE A 124 -24.42 25.20 6.33
N TRP A 125 -24.82 24.62 5.20
CA TRP A 125 -24.52 23.22 4.90
C TRP A 125 -23.05 22.96 4.57
N LEU A 126 -22.36 23.94 3.97
CA LEU A 126 -20.95 23.80 3.64
C LEU A 126 -20.08 23.67 4.90
N PRO A 127 -20.16 24.57 5.92
CA PRO A 127 -19.47 24.38 7.18
C PRO A 127 -19.85 23.09 7.92
N ALA A 128 -21.13 22.70 7.90
CA ALA A 128 -21.58 21.45 8.52
C ALA A 128 -20.92 20.22 7.87
N PHE A 129 -20.81 20.21 6.54
CA PHE A 129 -20.10 19.17 5.81
C PHE A 129 -18.60 19.17 6.10
N THR A 130 -17.97 20.34 6.11
CA THR A 130 -16.57 20.50 6.46
C THR A 130 -16.27 19.96 7.86
N PHE A 131 -17.10 20.29 8.85
CA PHE A 131 -16.97 19.78 10.21
C PHE A 131 -17.17 18.26 10.27
N TYR A 132 -18.16 17.73 9.56
CA TYR A 132 -18.40 16.29 9.45
C TYR A 132 -17.17 15.55 8.89
N VAL A 133 -16.63 16.00 7.76
CA VAL A 133 -15.43 15.41 7.14
C VAL A 133 -14.22 15.50 8.08
N PHE A 134 -14.02 16.65 8.72
CA PHE A 134 -12.92 16.84 9.66
C PHE A 134 -13.02 15.93 10.89
N ALA A 135 -14.18 15.88 11.54
CA ALA A 135 -14.43 15.02 12.68
C ALA A 135 -14.21 13.54 12.31
N MET A 136 -14.70 13.12 11.14
CA MET A 136 -14.48 11.76 10.66
C MET A 136 -13.01 11.46 10.39
N GLN A 137 -12.28 12.39 9.77
CA GLN A 137 -10.86 12.25 9.55
C GLN A 137 -10.11 12.07 10.88
N LEU A 138 -10.43 12.87 11.90
CA LEU A 138 -9.80 12.75 13.22
C LEU A 138 -10.10 11.41 13.90
N VAL A 139 -11.37 10.98 13.91
CA VAL A 139 -11.79 9.71 14.52
C VAL A 139 -11.10 8.53 13.85
N LEU A 140 -11.09 8.48 12.51
CA LEU A 140 -10.50 7.38 11.75
C LEU A 140 -8.97 7.38 11.84
N THR A 141 -8.31 8.55 11.76
CA THR A 141 -6.87 8.66 12.02
C THR A 141 -6.53 8.17 13.43
N GLY A 142 -7.28 8.62 14.44
CA GLY A 142 -7.09 8.21 15.83
C GLY A 142 -7.22 6.69 16.00
N ALA A 143 -8.21 6.07 15.37
CA ALA A 143 -8.38 4.63 15.42
C ALA A 143 -7.18 3.85 14.82
N ILE A 144 -6.55 4.35 13.76
CA ILE A 144 -5.38 3.72 13.15
C ILE A 144 -4.13 3.92 14.03
N VAL A 145 -3.96 5.13 14.59
CA VAL A 145 -2.78 5.52 15.38
C VAL A 145 -2.77 4.85 16.76
N PHE A 146 -3.91 4.83 17.44
CA PHE A 146 -4.09 4.25 18.78
C PHE A 146 -4.56 2.80 18.76
N ARG A 147 -4.34 2.08 17.65
CA ARG A 147 -4.69 0.66 17.54
C ARG A 147 -3.94 -0.18 18.58
N ASP A 148 -4.55 -1.28 18.99
CA ASP A 148 -3.83 -2.34 19.70
C ASP A 148 -2.93 -3.09 18.71
N ARG A 149 -1.65 -3.27 19.07
CA ARG A 149 -0.68 -3.96 18.23
C ARG A 149 -0.71 -5.47 18.42
N ALA A 150 -1.33 -5.96 19.50
CA ALA A 150 -1.40 -7.38 19.81
C ALA A 150 -2.34 -8.15 18.87
N ASP A 151 -3.32 -7.49 18.26
CA ASP A 151 -4.33 -8.10 17.39
C ASP A 151 -3.84 -8.39 15.96
N LEU A 152 -2.65 -7.90 15.58
CA LEU A 152 -2.13 -7.97 14.22
C LEU A 152 -0.84 -8.78 14.16
N THR A 153 -0.61 -9.45 13.03
CA THR A 153 0.69 -10.08 12.78
C THR A 153 1.79 -9.02 12.64
N PRO A 154 3.07 -9.33 12.90
CA PRO A 154 4.16 -8.34 12.81
C PRO A 154 4.28 -7.64 11.44
N VAL A 155 3.90 -8.33 10.36
CA VAL A 155 3.90 -7.77 8.99
C VAL A 155 2.72 -6.81 8.82
N GLU A 156 1.53 -7.19 9.29
CA GLU A 156 0.33 -6.36 9.24
C GLU A 156 0.47 -5.11 10.11
N ASP A 157 1.04 -5.23 11.31
CA ASP A 157 1.28 -4.08 12.18
C ASP A 157 2.26 -3.08 11.53
N ARG A 158 3.26 -3.57 10.79
CA ARG A 158 4.20 -2.71 10.07
C ARG A 158 3.52 -1.96 8.91
N ALA A 159 2.69 -2.66 8.12
CA ALA A 159 1.91 -2.03 7.05
C ALA A 159 0.92 -1.01 7.63
N ALA A 160 0.18 -1.38 8.68
CA ALA A 160 -0.75 -0.49 9.39
C ALA A 160 -0.01 0.70 10.01
N GLY A 161 1.18 0.51 10.56
CA GLY A 161 2.02 1.59 11.10
C GLY A 161 2.49 2.57 10.03
N THR A 162 2.82 2.06 8.85
CA THR A 162 3.20 2.87 7.69
C THR A 162 2.03 3.73 7.22
N ILE A 163 0.84 3.15 7.14
CA ILE A 163 -0.40 3.88 6.81
C ILE A 163 -0.77 4.87 7.92
N ALA A 164 -0.60 4.51 9.19
CA ALA A 164 -0.91 5.38 10.34
C ALA A 164 -0.13 6.70 10.29
N VAL A 165 1.18 6.61 10.02
CA VAL A 165 2.05 7.78 9.88
C VAL A 165 1.60 8.67 8.74
N ALA A 166 1.30 8.09 7.58
CA ALA A 166 0.87 8.85 6.42
C ALA A 166 -0.46 9.57 6.68
N VAL A 167 -1.46 8.83 7.20
CA VAL A 167 -2.77 9.40 7.51
C VAL A 167 -2.67 10.52 8.55
N ALA A 168 -1.82 10.37 9.57
CA ALA A 168 -1.55 11.44 10.55
C ALA A 168 -0.91 12.68 9.89
N LEU A 169 0.05 12.46 8.99
CA LEU A 169 0.75 13.54 8.29
C LEU A 169 -0.15 14.28 7.28
N ILE A 170 -1.20 13.63 6.77
CA ILE A 170 -2.15 14.20 5.80
C ILE A 170 -3.18 15.11 6.46
N VAL A 171 -3.49 14.93 7.75
CA VAL A 171 -4.46 15.78 8.50
C VAL A 171 -4.25 17.28 8.27
N PRO A 172 -3.03 17.86 8.43
CA PRO A 172 -2.81 19.29 8.17
C PRO A 172 -3.14 19.69 6.72
N PHE A 173 -2.86 18.85 5.72
CA PHE A 173 -3.19 19.13 4.32
C PHE A 173 -4.71 19.13 4.10
N VAL A 174 -5.44 18.19 4.71
CA VAL A 174 -6.91 18.17 4.66
C VAL A 174 -7.48 19.43 5.31
N ILE A 175 -6.91 19.87 6.45
CA ILE A 175 -7.31 21.12 7.11
C ILE A 175 -7.18 22.30 6.15
N THR A 176 -6.15 22.38 5.30
CA THR A 176 -6.02 23.49 4.33
C THR A 176 -7.16 23.55 3.31
N ASP A 177 -7.60 22.39 2.79
CA ASP A 177 -8.72 22.32 1.84
C ASP A 177 -10.02 22.75 2.51
N LEU A 178 -10.26 22.24 3.72
CA LEU A 178 -11.45 22.54 4.53
C LEU A 178 -11.49 24.00 5.00
N ALA A 179 -10.35 24.56 5.41
CA ALA A 179 -10.22 25.96 5.80
C ALA A 179 -10.61 26.89 4.65
N ARG A 180 -10.19 26.55 3.42
CA ARG A 180 -10.55 27.33 2.24
C ARG A 180 -12.03 27.23 1.89
N ASP A 181 -12.67 26.10 2.15
CA ASP A 181 -14.14 25.96 2.00
C ASP A 181 -14.91 26.82 3.03
N LEU A 182 -14.34 27.05 4.22
CA LEU A 182 -14.88 27.97 5.23
C LEU A 182 -14.62 29.45 4.93
N GLY A 183 -14.00 29.78 3.79
CA GLY A 183 -13.70 31.15 3.38
C GLY A 183 -12.36 31.70 3.91
N LEU A 184 -11.56 30.90 4.61
CA LEU A 184 -10.23 31.32 5.06
C LEU A 184 -9.27 31.43 3.88
N HIS A 185 -8.33 32.38 3.96
CA HIS A 185 -7.38 32.66 2.88
C HIS A 185 -6.15 31.73 2.90
N VAL A 186 -6.40 30.42 2.87
CA VAL A 186 -5.37 29.37 2.82
C VAL A 186 -5.30 28.76 1.42
N VAL A 187 -4.11 28.40 0.92
CA VAL A 187 -3.97 27.66 -0.34
C VAL A 187 -4.39 26.20 -0.14
N ARG A 188 -5.17 25.67 -1.08
CA ARG A 188 -5.61 24.26 -1.07
C ARG A 188 -4.46 23.34 -1.45
N VAL A 189 -3.94 22.60 -0.49
CA VAL A 189 -2.84 21.64 -0.71
C VAL A 189 -3.25 20.19 -0.43
N GLY A 190 -4.55 19.90 -0.26
CA GLY A 190 -5.06 18.56 0.04
C GLY A 190 -4.74 17.51 -1.03
N SER A 191 -4.55 17.89 -2.30
CA SER A 191 -4.08 16.99 -3.36
C SER A 191 -2.73 16.34 -3.05
N VAL A 192 -1.84 17.08 -2.36
CA VAL A 192 -0.52 16.58 -1.94
C VAL A 192 -0.71 15.49 -0.90
N GLY A 193 -1.61 15.71 0.08
CA GLY A 193 -1.94 14.72 1.10
C GLY A 193 -2.46 13.40 0.50
N ILE A 194 -3.32 13.48 -0.53
CA ILE A 194 -3.77 12.28 -1.26
C ILE A 194 -2.59 11.51 -1.85
N LEU A 195 -1.61 12.21 -2.43
CA LEU A 195 -0.46 11.58 -3.05
C LEU A 195 0.51 10.99 -2.01
N MET A 196 0.62 11.59 -0.82
CA MET A 196 1.33 11.01 0.32
C MET A 196 0.67 9.71 0.79
N PHE A 197 -0.67 9.67 0.83
CA PHE A 197 -1.40 8.42 1.11
C PHE A 197 -1.05 7.35 0.07
N VAL A 198 -1.09 7.72 -1.21
CA VAL A 198 -0.72 6.81 -2.30
C VAL A 198 0.72 6.30 -2.12
N HIS A 199 1.68 7.19 -1.85
CA HIS A 199 3.07 6.81 -1.57
C HIS A 199 3.16 5.80 -0.42
N ALA A 200 2.46 6.07 0.69
CA ALA A 200 2.43 5.19 1.84
C ALA A 200 1.79 3.83 1.55
N THR A 201 0.72 3.76 0.74
CA THR A 201 0.14 2.46 0.33
C THR A 201 1.09 1.63 -0.52
N VAL A 202 1.88 2.28 -1.39
CA VAL A 202 2.92 1.60 -2.18
C VAL A 202 4.03 1.09 -1.28
N VAL A 203 4.50 1.89 -0.31
CA VAL A 203 5.55 1.46 0.64
C VAL A 203 5.04 0.38 1.60
N ALA A 204 3.79 0.46 2.05
CA ALA A 204 3.18 -0.56 2.92
C ALA A 204 3.04 -1.91 2.21
N SER A 205 3.01 -1.93 0.87
CA SER A 205 3.00 -3.15 0.06
C SER A 205 4.40 -3.77 -0.11
N GLU A 206 5.47 -3.09 0.31
CA GLU A 206 6.84 -3.61 0.24
C GLU A 206 7.16 -4.50 1.46
N PRO A 207 7.84 -5.66 1.31
CA PRO A 207 8.17 -6.56 2.44
C PRO A 207 9.00 -5.89 3.56
N ARG A 208 9.81 -4.89 3.19
CA ARG A 208 10.66 -4.11 4.08
C ARG A 208 10.15 -2.68 4.31
N GLY A 209 8.91 -2.39 3.89
CA GLY A 209 8.28 -1.09 4.13
C GLY A 209 8.25 -0.79 5.62
N ASN A 210 8.68 0.41 6.03
CA ASN A 210 8.71 0.82 7.43
C ASN A 210 8.10 2.21 7.57
N ALA A 211 7.37 2.45 8.65
CA ALA A 211 6.77 3.74 8.95
C ALA A 211 7.81 4.89 8.98
N ARG A 212 9.05 4.60 9.43
CA ARG A 212 10.14 5.58 9.43
C ARG A 212 10.57 6.01 8.02
N THR A 213 10.55 5.11 7.04
CA THR A 213 10.96 5.45 5.67
C THR A 213 9.92 6.30 4.97
N VAL A 214 8.63 6.06 5.24
CA VAL A 214 7.55 6.96 4.80
C VAL A 214 7.65 8.30 5.48
N LEU A 215 7.78 8.36 6.81
CA LEU A 215 7.92 9.62 7.54
C LEU A 215 9.09 10.46 7.01
N ALA A 216 10.28 9.87 6.90
CA ALA A 216 11.47 10.58 6.46
C ALA A 216 11.35 11.03 4.99
N GLY A 217 10.81 10.17 4.12
CA GLY A 217 10.60 10.49 2.72
C GLY A 217 9.58 11.62 2.54
N ASP A 218 8.44 11.54 3.20
CA ASP A 218 7.38 12.53 3.10
C ASP A 218 7.80 13.88 3.73
N LEU A 219 8.50 13.88 4.86
CA LEU A 219 9.07 15.10 5.45
C LEU A 219 10.15 15.72 4.55
N ALA A 220 10.99 14.90 3.90
CA ALA A 220 11.99 15.38 2.94
C ALA A 220 11.32 16.00 1.72
N VAL A 221 10.23 15.41 1.22
CA VAL A 221 9.41 16.00 0.15
C VAL A 221 8.86 17.35 0.59
N ILE A 222 8.26 17.45 1.76
CA ILE A 222 7.69 18.71 2.26
C ILE A 222 8.78 19.79 2.36
N GLY A 223 9.93 19.47 2.96
CA GLY A 223 11.05 20.41 3.10
C GLY A 223 11.64 20.84 1.75
N LEU A 224 11.89 19.90 0.85
CA LEU A 224 12.45 20.19 -0.48
C LEU A 224 11.46 20.96 -1.34
N ALA A 225 10.18 20.61 -1.28
CA ALA A 225 9.11 21.33 -1.98
C ALA A 225 8.96 22.77 -1.48
N ALA A 226 8.98 22.99 -0.16
CA ALA A 226 8.95 24.33 0.41
C ALA A 226 10.17 25.17 -0.02
N LEU A 227 11.36 24.56 -0.08
CA LEU A 227 12.57 25.20 -0.57
C LEU A 227 12.41 25.62 -2.04
N TRP A 228 12.01 24.70 -2.92
CA TRP A 228 11.83 25.00 -4.35
C TRP A 228 10.69 26.00 -4.61
N GLY A 229 9.60 25.93 -3.85
CA GLY A 229 8.52 26.93 -3.90
C GLY A 229 9.02 28.32 -3.51
N THR A 230 9.89 28.42 -2.52
CA THR A 230 10.51 29.68 -2.08
C THR A 230 11.47 30.22 -3.14
N VAL A 231 12.32 29.37 -3.71
CA VAL A 231 13.24 29.74 -4.82
C VAL A 231 12.44 30.23 -6.02
N GLN A 232 11.37 29.53 -6.40
CA GLN A 232 10.49 29.92 -7.50
C GLN A 232 9.86 31.30 -7.23
N ALA A 233 9.31 31.53 -6.04
CA ALA A 233 8.72 32.79 -5.63
C ALA A 233 9.73 33.95 -5.70
N TYR A 234 10.97 33.70 -5.25
CA TYR A 234 12.07 34.67 -5.34
C TYR A 234 12.42 35.01 -6.80
N VAL A 235 12.56 34.01 -7.68
CA VAL A 235 12.90 34.21 -9.10
C VAL A 235 11.80 34.97 -9.86
N ILE A 236 10.53 34.72 -9.54
CA ILE A 236 9.38 35.41 -10.14
C ILE A 236 9.22 36.83 -9.57
N GLY A 237 9.88 37.14 -8.45
CA GLY A 237 9.76 38.43 -7.77
C GLY A 237 8.47 38.58 -6.95
N ASP A 238 7.81 37.47 -6.60
CA ASP A 238 6.57 37.46 -5.81
C ASP A 238 6.70 36.56 -4.58
N LEU A 239 7.20 37.13 -3.47
CA LEU A 239 7.44 36.47 -2.19
C LEU A 239 6.16 36.30 -1.32
N ARG A 240 4.97 36.44 -1.91
CA ARG A 240 3.72 36.19 -1.19
C ARG A 240 3.65 34.73 -0.76
N LEU A 241 3.19 34.50 0.47
CA LEU A 241 3.06 33.15 1.04
C LEU A 241 2.23 32.21 0.14
N ALA A 242 1.15 32.72 -0.46
CA ALA A 242 0.33 31.94 -1.39
C ALA A 242 1.08 31.46 -2.64
N THR A 243 2.05 32.25 -3.14
CA THR A 243 2.85 31.88 -4.31
C THR A 243 3.86 30.79 -3.95
N VAL A 244 4.49 30.90 -2.76
CA VAL A 244 5.36 29.87 -2.20
C VAL A 244 4.60 28.56 -1.96
N GLU A 245 3.42 28.62 -1.35
CA GLU A 245 2.58 27.44 -1.05
C GLU A 245 2.14 26.71 -2.33
N ARG A 246 1.72 27.44 -3.37
CA ARG A 246 1.34 26.86 -4.66
C ARG A 246 2.54 26.21 -5.37
N GLY A 247 3.69 26.90 -5.38
CA GLY A 247 4.93 26.35 -5.92
C GLY A 247 5.34 25.09 -5.20
N ALA A 248 5.34 25.13 -3.86
CA ALA A 248 5.64 23.98 -3.02
C ALA A 248 4.68 22.81 -3.29
N ALA A 249 3.37 23.04 -3.39
CA ALA A 249 2.42 21.99 -3.70
C ALA A 249 2.71 21.31 -5.05
N LEU A 250 3.05 22.10 -6.09
CA LEU A 250 3.44 21.58 -7.40
C LEU A 250 4.70 20.71 -7.32
N PHE A 251 5.76 21.20 -6.68
CA PHE A 251 7.01 20.44 -6.53
C PHE A 251 6.81 19.19 -5.67
N ALA A 252 6.02 19.26 -4.59
CA ALA A 252 5.69 18.10 -3.77
C ALA A 252 4.99 17.01 -4.60
N CYS A 253 4.03 17.39 -5.44
CA CYS A 253 3.37 16.46 -6.36
C CYS A 253 4.37 15.80 -7.32
N VAL A 254 5.27 16.56 -7.93
CA VAL A 254 6.28 16.01 -8.84
C VAL A 254 7.23 15.05 -8.12
N LEU A 255 7.74 15.43 -6.94
CA LEU A 255 8.65 14.59 -6.16
C LEU A 255 7.99 13.28 -5.72
N LEU A 256 6.77 13.35 -5.19
CA LEU A 256 6.01 12.15 -4.80
C LEU A 256 5.71 11.27 -6.01
N LEU A 257 5.35 11.84 -7.17
CA LEU A 257 5.16 11.07 -8.39
C LEU A 257 6.43 10.33 -8.80
N VAL A 258 7.59 10.99 -8.76
CA VAL A 258 8.87 10.35 -9.05
C VAL A 258 9.17 9.22 -8.07
N MET A 259 8.91 9.43 -6.77
CA MET A 259 9.09 8.40 -5.73
C MET A 259 8.14 7.21 -5.92
N ILE A 260 6.86 7.46 -6.18
CA ILE A 260 5.87 6.41 -6.45
C ILE A 260 6.28 5.61 -7.70
N HIS A 261 6.65 6.30 -8.77
CA HIS A 261 7.00 5.66 -10.04
C HIS A 261 8.30 4.86 -9.96
N SER A 262 9.31 5.37 -9.27
CA SER A 262 10.57 4.65 -9.07
C SER A 262 10.35 3.35 -8.28
N ARG A 263 9.51 3.39 -7.23
CA ARG A 263 9.12 2.22 -6.44
C ARG A 263 8.29 1.23 -7.26
N VAL A 264 7.28 1.69 -7.97
CA VAL A 264 6.44 0.82 -8.82
C VAL A 264 7.27 0.18 -9.94
N ARG A 265 8.21 0.92 -10.54
CA ARG A 265 9.15 0.36 -11.54
C ARG A 265 10.07 -0.69 -10.93
N ALA A 266 10.67 -0.41 -9.77
CA ALA A 266 11.50 -1.37 -9.06
C ALA A 266 10.72 -2.66 -8.75
N HIS A 267 9.48 -2.53 -8.27
CA HIS A 267 8.61 -3.67 -7.98
C HIS A 267 8.29 -4.50 -9.24
N ARG A 268 8.01 -3.85 -10.37
CA ARG A 268 7.79 -4.54 -11.66
C ARG A 268 9.04 -5.23 -12.20
N GLN A 269 10.22 -4.67 -11.96
CA GLN A 269 11.49 -5.26 -12.39
C GLN A 269 11.79 -6.54 -11.60
N ILE A 270 11.50 -6.53 -10.30
CA ILE A 270 11.59 -7.71 -9.42
C ILE A 270 10.59 -8.79 -9.88
N ALA A 271 9.33 -8.41 -10.10
CA ALA A 271 8.27 -9.35 -10.50
C ALA A 271 8.47 -10.00 -11.88
N ARG A 272 9.12 -9.32 -12.84
CA ARG A 272 9.21 -9.81 -14.23
C ARG A 272 10.26 -10.90 -14.47
N GLY A 273 11.07 -11.25 -13.46
CA GLY A 273 11.92 -12.46 -13.53
C GLY A 273 13.16 -12.51 -14.43
N PRO A 274 13.60 -11.51 -15.25
CA PRO A 274 14.82 -11.71 -16.05
C PRO A 274 16.06 -11.66 -15.15
N GLY A 275 15.98 -11.00 -14.00
CA GLY A 275 17.04 -10.94 -13.00
C GLY A 275 17.29 -12.30 -12.36
N LEU A 276 16.25 -13.04 -11.96
CA LEU A 276 16.41 -14.36 -11.35
C LEU A 276 17.04 -15.36 -12.32
N VAL A 277 16.52 -15.45 -13.56
CA VAL A 277 17.05 -16.37 -14.57
C VAL A 277 18.48 -15.98 -14.97
N ARG A 278 18.77 -14.69 -15.14
CA ARG A 278 20.13 -14.21 -15.46
C ARG A 278 21.10 -14.41 -14.30
N SER A 279 20.65 -14.29 -13.06
CA SER A 279 21.47 -14.53 -11.87
C SER A 279 21.67 -16.00 -11.57
N ILE A 280 20.68 -16.87 -11.83
CA ILE A 280 20.85 -18.33 -11.80
C ILE A 280 21.82 -18.76 -12.90
N ALA A 281 21.73 -18.18 -14.10
CA ALA A 281 22.65 -18.45 -15.20
C ALA A 281 24.08 -17.93 -14.95
N ALA A 282 24.25 -16.93 -14.09
CA ALA A 282 25.55 -16.38 -13.69
C ALA A 282 26.09 -16.99 -12.38
N ALA A 283 25.29 -17.79 -11.67
CA ALA A 283 25.70 -18.43 -10.42
C ALA A 283 26.63 -19.60 -10.71
N ASP A 284 27.70 -19.75 -9.92
CA ASP A 284 28.55 -20.94 -9.98
C ASP A 284 27.79 -22.13 -9.37
N THR A 285 27.22 -22.98 -10.23
CA THR A 285 26.40 -24.14 -9.88
C THR A 285 27.23 -25.37 -9.46
N ARG A 286 28.52 -25.21 -9.18
CA ARG A 286 29.40 -26.31 -8.78
C ARG A 286 29.07 -26.91 -7.41
N SER A 287 28.39 -26.17 -6.52
CA SER A 287 27.96 -26.68 -5.22
C SER A 287 26.61 -26.10 -4.79
N THR A 288 25.84 -26.87 -4.01
CA THR A 288 24.58 -26.40 -3.43
C THR A 288 24.81 -25.21 -2.50
N GLU A 289 25.92 -25.17 -1.75
CA GLU A 289 26.28 -24.04 -0.90
C GLU A 289 26.61 -22.76 -1.68
N SER A 290 27.35 -22.85 -2.78
CA SER A 290 27.65 -21.68 -3.64
C SER A 290 26.37 -21.16 -4.31
N PHE A 291 25.48 -22.06 -4.72
CA PHE A 291 24.17 -21.69 -5.23
C PHE A 291 23.30 -21.00 -4.16
N LEU A 292 23.29 -21.53 -2.93
CA LEU A 292 22.57 -20.93 -1.80
C LEU A 292 23.15 -19.56 -1.37
N GLN A 293 24.46 -19.37 -1.43
CA GLN A 293 25.10 -18.07 -1.18
C GLN A 293 24.73 -17.03 -2.26
N VAL A 294 24.70 -17.43 -3.53
CA VAL A 294 24.26 -16.53 -4.61
C VAL A 294 22.77 -16.23 -4.49
N LEU A 295 21.98 -17.22 -4.08
CA LEU A 295 20.60 -17.00 -3.69
C LEU A 295 20.53 -15.96 -2.58
N GLU A 296 21.31 -16.04 -1.50
CA GLU A 296 21.30 -15.07 -0.37
C GLU A 296 21.57 -13.61 -0.81
N LEU A 297 22.27 -13.44 -1.93
CA LEU A 297 22.67 -12.14 -2.48
C LEU A 297 21.64 -11.51 -3.44
N LEU A 298 20.61 -12.22 -3.87
CA LEU A 298 19.64 -11.70 -4.85
C LEU A 298 18.69 -10.62 -4.27
N PRO A 299 18.24 -9.61 -5.04
CA PRO A 299 17.26 -8.63 -4.53
C PRO A 299 15.84 -9.18 -4.38
N ILE A 300 15.49 -10.24 -5.10
CA ILE A 300 14.22 -11.00 -4.93
C ILE A 300 14.13 -11.65 -3.53
N VAL A 301 15.26 -11.75 -2.82
CA VAL A 301 15.46 -12.32 -1.49
C VAL A 301 14.94 -11.42 -0.37
N ALA A 302 14.48 -10.21 -0.70
CA ALA A 302 14.14 -9.22 0.30
C ALA A 302 13.01 -9.61 1.27
N GLY A 303 12.37 -10.76 1.06
CA GLY A 303 11.38 -11.37 1.96
C GLY A 303 11.46 -12.89 2.00
N TYR A 304 12.65 -13.50 1.94
CA TYR A 304 12.79 -14.93 2.28
C TYR A 304 13.69 -15.16 3.49
N ARG A 305 13.50 -16.31 4.13
CA ARG A 305 14.40 -16.84 5.14
C ARG A 305 14.80 -18.26 4.74
N LEU A 306 16.09 -18.46 4.52
CA LEU A 306 16.66 -19.79 4.36
C LEU A 306 16.85 -20.38 5.76
N LEU A 307 16.25 -21.53 6.02
CA LEU A 307 16.40 -22.25 7.27
C LEU A 307 17.12 -23.56 7.00
N ARG A 308 18.29 -23.72 7.64
CA ARG A 308 19.09 -24.93 7.58
C ARG A 308 18.74 -25.84 8.74
N ALA A 309 19.21 -27.08 8.72
CA ALA A 309 18.97 -28.05 9.80
C ALA A 309 19.30 -27.49 11.20
N ALA A 310 20.39 -26.71 11.33
CA ALA A 310 20.78 -26.06 12.58
C ALA A 310 19.76 -25.02 13.08
N ASP A 311 19.11 -24.28 12.17
CA ASP A 311 18.09 -23.28 12.53
C ASP A 311 16.76 -23.94 12.91
N LEU A 312 16.60 -25.22 12.58
CA LEU A 312 15.37 -25.98 12.74
C LEU A 312 15.41 -26.93 13.94
N GLU A 313 16.49 -26.96 14.73
CA GLU A 313 16.68 -27.87 15.88
C GLU A 313 15.53 -27.85 16.90
N ALA A 314 14.82 -26.73 17.02
CA ALA A 314 13.65 -26.60 17.90
C ALA A 314 12.38 -27.31 17.38
N TYR A 315 12.39 -27.86 16.17
CA TYR A 315 11.26 -28.51 15.50
C TYR A 315 11.57 -29.97 15.14
N ASN A 316 10.56 -30.78 14.82
CA ASN A 316 10.77 -32.14 14.28
C ASN A 316 11.08 -32.07 12.77
N PHE A 317 12.14 -31.34 12.43
CA PHE A 317 12.45 -30.88 11.08
C PHE A 317 12.81 -32.01 10.09
N TRP A 318 13.27 -33.15 10.60
CA TRP A 318 13.52 -34.37 9.82
C TRP A 318 12.26 -34.91 9.12
N GLN A 319 11.06 -34.55 9.59
CA GLN A 319 9.81 -35.00 8.99
C GLN A 319 9.17 -33.97 8.05
N PHE A 320 9.72 -32.75 7.95
CA PHE A 320 9.22 -31.76 7.00
C PHE A 320 9.22 -32.24 5.55
N PRO A 321 10.23 -32.97 5.04
CA PRO A 321 10.17 -33.52 3.69
C PRO A 321 8.93 -34.39 3.41
N ARG A 322 8.36 -35.06 4.43
CA ARG A 322 7.11 -35.84 4.29
C ARG A 322 5.91 -34.94 3.99
N VAL A 323 5.84 -33.76 4.61
CA VAL A 323 4.77 -32.77 4.39
C VAL A 323 4.69 -32.35 2.92
N PHE A 324 5.84 -32.19 2.24
CA PHE A 324 5.91 -31.87 0.82
C PHE A 324 5.60 -33.11 -0.05
N ARG A 325 6.16 -34.28 0.31
CA ARG A 325 6.00 -35.54 -0.44
C ARG A 325 4.55 -36.05 -0.46
N ASP A 326 3.87 -36.00 0.68
CA ASP A 326 2.48 -36.46 0.83
C ASP A 326 1.50 -35.65 -0.03
N ARG A 327 1.92 -34.47 -0.50
CA ARG A 327 1.10 -33.52 -1.26
C ARG A 327 1.46 -33.44 -2.74
N ASP A 328 2.48 -34.16 -3.18
CA ASP A 328 3.11 -33.99 -4.50
C ASP A 328 3.36 -32.50 -4.82
N ALA A 329 3.66 -31.73 -3.76
CA ALA A 329 3.73 -30.28 -3.81
C ALA A 329 5.09 -29.82 -3.30
N TRP A 330 5.81 -29.13 -4.16
CA TRP A 330 7.16 -28.65 -3.88
C TRP A 330 7.19 -27.31 -3.15
N VAL A 331 6.08 -26.58 -3.22
CA VAL A 331 5.81 -25.36 -2.48
C VAL A 331 4.49 -25.56 -1.76
N VAL A 332 4.49 -25.27 -0.46
CA VAL A 332 3.28 -25.34 0.36
C VAL A 332 2.97 -23.94 0.87
N THR A 333 1.72 -23.53 0.73
CA THR A 333 1.26 -22.22 1.21
C THR A 333 0.72 -22.34 2.63
N ARG A 334 0.86 -21.28 3.41
CA ARG A 334 0.28 -21.21 4.76
C ARG A 334 -1.23 -21.46 4.74
N ASP A 335 -1.89 -20.97 3.70
CA ASP A 335 -3.33 -21.12 3.50
C ASP A 335 -3.74 -22.58 3.23
N GLN A 336 -2.91 -23.33 2.50
CA GLN A 336 -3.07 -24.77 2.32
C GLN A 336 -2.88 -25.53 3.64
N LEU A 337 -1.86 -25.19 4.43
CA LEU A 337 -1.63 -25.81 5.74
C LEU A 337 -2.82 -25.57 6.68
N ARG A 338 -3.35 -24.35 6.72
CA ARG A 338 -4.54 -24.01 7.52
C ARG A 338 -5.80 -24.77 7.09
N ARG A 339 -5.99 -25.00 5.79
CA ARG A 339 -7.11 -25.81 5.29
C ARG A 339 -6.99 -27.27 5.70
N GLU A 340 -5.77 -27.81 5.71
CA GLU A 340 -5.50 -29.17 6.17
C GLU A 340 -5.71 -29.34 7.67
N LEU A 341 -5.31 -28.36 8.49
CA LEU A 341 -5.56 -28.38 9.94
C LEU A 341 -7.05 -28.33 10.30
N ARG A 342 -7.94 -27.97 9.36
CA ARG A 342 -9.40 -28.02 9.54
C ARG A 342 -10.01 -29.39 9.23
N LYS A 343 -9.25 -30.30 8.63
CA LYS A 343 -9.69 -31.68 8.34
C LYS A 343 -9.49 -32.57 9.57
N PRO A 344 -10.12 -33.76 9.64
CA PRO A 344 -9.90 -34.70 10.75
C PRO A 344 -8.41 -35.01 10.93
N PRO A 345 -7.92 -35.12 12.18
CA PRO A 345 -6.50 -35.23 12.45
C PRO A 345 -5.90 -36.49 11.81
N ALA A 346 -5.03 -36.29 10.82
CA ALA A 346 -4.17 -37.32 10.27
C ALA A 346 -2.87 -37.43 11.08
N ALA A 347 -2.14 -38.54 10.94
CA ALA A 347 -0.83 -38.71 11.58
C ALA A 347 0.21 -37.63 11.19
N SER A 348 -0.02 -36.91 10.07
CA SER A 348 0.81 -35.80 9.61
C SER A 348 0.42 -34.44 10.20
N ALA A 349 -0.69 -34.33 10.94
CA ALA A 349 -1.23 -33.05 11.44
C ALA A 349 -0.23 -32.28 12.30
N TYR A 350 0.55 -32.97 13.15
CA TYR A 350 1.56 -32.34 14.00
C TYR A 350 2.67 -31.63 13.19
N HIS A 351 3.13 -32.23 12.09
CA HIS A 351 4.17 -31.63 11.25
C HIS A 351 3.65 -30.46 10.42
N VAL A 352 2.38 -30.54 10.00
CA VAL A 352 1.66 -29.46 9.31
C VAL A 352 1.49 -28.27 10.23
N GLU A 353 1.14 -28.50 11.49
CA GLU A 353 1.01 -27.48 12.53
C GLU A 353 2.35 -26.80 12.82
N GLN A 354 3.44 -27.57 12.98
CA GLN A 354 4.77 -26.98 13.18
C GLN A 354 5.23 -26.12 11.99
N LEU A 355 4.97 -26.54 10.75
CA LEU A 355 5.32 -25.75 9.57
C LEU A 355 4.44 -24.51 9.42
N GLU A 356 3.15 -24.59 9.78
CA GLU A 356 2.25 -23.42 9.78
C GLU A 356 2.68 -22.40 10.84
N TYR A 357 3.01 -22.88 12.04
CA TYR A 357 3.55 -22.05 13.12
C TYR A 357 4.89 -21.41 12.74
N LEU A 358 5.78 -22.15 12.08
CA LEU A 358 7.04 -21.61 11.59
C LEU A 358 6.82 -20.49 10.57
N LEU A 359 5.89 -20.68 9.62
CA LEU A 359 5.52 -19.65 8.65
C LEU A 359 4.89 -18.43 9.34
N GLU A 360 4.04 -18.64 10.35
CA GLU A 360 3.44 -17.58 11.14
C GLU A 360 4.49 -16.76 11.90
N ARG A 361 5.35 -17.44 12.65
CA ARG A 361 6.43 -16.83 13.45
C ARG A 361 7.37 -16.00 12.59
N GLU A 362 7.65 -16.47 11.38
CA GLU A 362 8.55 -15.81 10.44
C GLU A 362 7.85 -14.78 9.54
N GLY A 363 6.52 -14.63 9.63
CA GLY A 363 5.75 -13.72 8.77
C GLY A 363 5.76 -14.13 7.29
N MET A 364 6.03 -15.41 7.02
CA MET A 364 6.17 -15.96 5.67
C MET A 364 4.87 -16.61 5.21
N SER A 365 4.67 -16.65 3.90
CA SER A 365 3.42 -17.12 3.28
C SER A 365 3.57 -18.48 2.60
N HIS A 366 4.77 -18.81 2.15
CA HIS A 366 5.11 -19.99 1.37
C HIS A 366 6.35 -20.64 1.96
N ALA A 367 6.38 -21.98 1.97
CA ALA A 367 7.58 -22.76 2.24
C ALA A 367 7.91 -23.59 1.00
N ALA A 368 9.17 -23.60 0.59
CA ALA A 368 9.68 -24.46 -0.47
C ALA A 368 10.78 -25.35 0.11
N LEU A 369 10.73 -26.65 -0.19
CA LEU A 369 11.79 -27.59 0.16
C LEU A 369 12.87 -27.58 -0.93
N ILE A 370 14.08 -27.15 -0.59
CA ILE A 370 15.23 -27.12 -1.51
C ILE A 370 15.97 -28.45 -1.46
N GLN A 371 16.31 -28.91 -0.26
CA GLN A 371 17.08 -30.14 -0.02
C GLN A 371 16.35 -31.00 1.01
N SER A 372 16.39 -32.32 0.84
CA SER A 372 15.73 -33.27 1.75
C SER A 372 16.66 -33.78 2.86
N GLU A 373 17.96 -33.96 2.55
CA GLU A 373 18.95 -34.52 3.48
C GLU A 373 20.31 -33.82 3.28
N PRO A 374 20.74 -32.96 4.22
CA PRO A 374 19.98 -32.39 5.34
C PRO A 374 18.84 -31.47 4.86
N PRO A 375 17.71 -31.37 5.58
CA PRO A 375 16.58 -30.56 5.13
C PRO A 375 16.92 -29.07 5.13
N VAL A 376 16.72 -28.43 3.98
CA VAL A 376 16.85 -26.99 3.79
C VAL A 376 15.53 -26.42 3.28
N LEU A 377 14.96 -25.51 4.06
CA LEU A 377 13.70 -24.85 3.75
C LEU A 377 13.95 -23.41 3.32
N LEU A 378 13.27 -23.01 2.25
CA LEU A 378 13.18 -21.63 1.82
C LEU A 378 11.79 -21.11 2.14
N LEU A 379 11.69 -20.24 3.13
CA LEU A 379 10.44 -19.58 3.49
C LEU A 379 10.34 -18.26 2.75
N VAL A 380 9.24 -18.01 2.04
CA VAL A 380 9.07 -16.81 1.21
C VAL A 380 7.78 -16.09 1.57
N HIS A 381 7.88 -14.77 1.71
CA HIS A 381 6.74 -13.89 1.71
C HIS A 381 6.44 -13.43 0.28
N ILE A 382 5.34 -13.93 -0.28
CA ILE A 382 4.82 -13.49 -1.57
C ILE A 382 3.65 -12.54 -1.23
N PRO A 383 3.85 -11.22 -1.32
CA PRO A 383 2.91 -10.23 -0.80
C PRO A 383 1.59 -10.15 -1.56
N SER A 384 1.45 -10.81 -2.72
CA SER A 384 0.14 -10.92 -3.37
C SER A 384 -0.06 -12.23 -4.14
N PRO A 385 -1.30 -12.75 -4.17
CA PRO A 385 -1.63 -13.99 -4.86
C PRO A 385 -1.62 -13.84 -6.40
N GLY A 386 -1.53 -12.61 -6.95
CA GLY A 386 -1.26 -12.38 -8.38
C GLY A 386 0.19 -12.65 -8.81
N LEU A 387 1.13 -12.63 -7.86
CA LEU A 387 2.53 -13.04 -8.08
C LEU A 387 2.77 -14.51 -7.71
N GLU A 388 1.78 -15.20 -7.13
CA GLU A 388 1.91 -16.57 -6.63
C GLU A 388 2.27 -17.56 -7.73
N GLN A 389 1.64 -17.51 -8.90
CA GLN A 389 1.97 -18.41 -10.03
C GLN A 389 3.38 -18.17 -10.57
N ALA A 390 3.79 -16.90 -10.76
CA ALA A 390 5.12 -16.58 -11.23
C ALA A 390 6.20 -16.91 -10.18
N ALA A 391 5.91 -16.67 -8.90
CA ALA A 391 6.83 -16.95 -7.80
C ALA A 391 6.93 -18.44 -7.49
N THR A 392 5.83 -19.20 -7.55
CA THR A 392 5.86 -20.68 -7.47
C THR A 392 6.61 -21.29 -8.65
N ALA A 393 6.44 -20.77 -9.87
CA ALA A 393 7.25 -21.19 -11.02
C ALA A 393 8.75 -20.88 -10.82
N GLN A 394 9.07 -19.72 -10.25
CA GLN A 394 10.46 -19.36 -9.90
C GLN A 394 11.03 -20.22 -8.76
N LEU A 395 10.25 -20.54 -7.74
CA LEU A 395 10.64 -21.43 -6.65
C LEU A 395 10.82 -22.87 -7.16
N GLY A 396 9.95 -23.30 -8.09
CA GLY A 396 10.11 -24.55 -8.82
C GLY A 396 11.40 -24.57 -9.62
N LEU A 397 11.74 -23.50 -10.33
CA LEU A 397 13.00 -23.39 -11.08
C LEU A 397 14.23 -23.46 -10.15
N ILE A 398 14.23 -22.71 -9.04
CA ILE A 398 15.31 -22.71 -8.04
C ILE A 398 15.54 -24.13 -7.53
N ARG A 399 14.46 -24.84 -7.22
CA ARG A 399 14.53 -26.22 -6.77
C ARG A 399 15.04 -27.17 -7.85
N THR A 400 14.52 -27.09 -9.08
CA THR A 400 14.98 -27.95 -10.18
C THR A 400 16.47 -27.80 -10.39
N VAL A 401 17.00 -26.58 -10.30
CA VAL A 401 18.45 -26.33 -10.37
C VAL A 401 19.18 -26.96 -9.18
N ALA A 402 18.67 -26.80 -7.95
CA ALA A 402 19.25 -27.43 -6.76
C ALA A 402 19.26 -28.97 -6.86
N GLU A 403 18.17 -29.59 -7.33
CA GLU A 403 18.09 -31.04 -7.54
C GLU A 403 19.08 -31.54 -8.60
N VAL A 404 19.24 -30.80 -9.70
CA VAL A 404 20.19 -31.16 -10.76
C VAL A 404 21.63 -31.09 -10.24
N ILE A 405 21.96 -30.09 -9.42
CA ILE A 405 23.27 -29.96 -8.77
C ILE A 405 23.51 -31.15 -7.82
N GLU A 406 22.50 -31.55 -7.04
CA GLU A 406 22.62 -32.71 -6.14
C GLU A 406 22.78 -34.03 -6.88
N ARG A 407 21.97 -34.28 -7.93
CA ARG A 407 22.10 -35.52 -8.73
C ARG A 407 23.43 -35.60 -9.48
N GLY A 408 23.95 -34.47 -9.95
CA GLY A 408 25.27 -34.39 -10.56
C GLY A 408 26.40 -34.78 -9.60
N ARG A 409 26.19 -34.61 -8.28
CA ARG A 409 27.14 -34.97 -7.23
C ARG A 409 27.09 -36.45 -6.80
N VAL A 410 25.99 -37.14 -7.10
CA VAL A 410 25.82 -38.58 -6.81
C VAL A 410 26.40 -39.45 -7.94
N HIS A 411 26.67 -38.87 -9.10
CA HIS A 411 27.24 -39.55 -10.28
C HIS A 411 28.69 -39.19 -10.59
N ALA A 412 29.30 -38.33 -9.78
CA ALA A 412 30.74 -38.04 -9.75
C ALA A 412 31.36 -38.69 -8.52
#